data_AF-A0A0Q7W5G9-F1
#
_entry.id   AF-A0A0Q7W5G9-F1
#
_cell.length_a   1.000
_cell.length_b   1.000
_cell.length_c   1.000
_cell.angle_alpha   90.00
_cell.angle_beta   90.00
_cell.angle_gamma   90.00
#
_symmetry.space_group_name_H-M   'P 1'
#
loop_
_entity.id
_entity.type
_entity.pdbx_description
1 polymer ?
#
loop_
_entity_poly.entity_id
_entity_poly.type
_entity_poly.pdbx_seq_one_letter_code
_entity_poly.pdbx_strand_id
1 'polypeptide(L)'
;MRLIREPVYGELRDVLGAVLPVATPSARCARPAQLPDGACLEAVLAGMKARGATTGRVLTAPGAGGGAGTVISGPIGQAYRLYDVTLAGGAPRGAPVTLPSSSVRVPRDCYATGRGVDYRLDLRDGQLIAREVQAVSCGGPVPPIGYGGPRRPPIGQNEPGERWPATATVEVLGAPRQLAAPRPDCPPDAALRDGVCFAAGIAELAFRPELKELDVIGAKRPVVPGVVLTAKETEQYVLKRGRKGFKADKRWFDKSSLAAPAGCGLTSPVDFEVEAGDRVHERALAGCGAPPAPPPVATYEAYGAVMPVVMGNRPGCAERGEQLLGDACFSDVIGWMRARKIPKAEALVLDGFYRPGERVYGGGPIRFSYASVWVNPDGTYKADRKHSYSAQIRSSGCSTLTDAGGEASGMTLIRADGGVMARAYQWVACPVR
;
A
#
# COMPACT_ATOMS: atom_id res chain seq x y z
N MET A 1 10.95 -16.85 19.59
CA MET A 1 10.20 -17.35 18.42
C MET A 1 10.90 -18.56 17.86
N ARG A 2 10.20 -19.47 17.20
CA ARG A 2 10.78 -20.63 16.49
C ARG A 2 10.48 -20.50 14.99
N LEU A 3 11.46 -20.73 14.12
CA LEU A 3 11.20 -20.74 12.67
C LEU A 3 10.32 -21.94 12.30
N ILE A 4 9.29 -21.70 11.49
CA ILE A 4 8.33 -22.72 11.03
C ILE A 4 8.44 -22.89 9.51
N ARG A 5 8.58 -21.78 8.77
CA ARG A 5 8.82 -21.80 7.33
C ARG A 5 9.85 -20.75 6.96
N GLU A 6 10.80 -21.15 6.14
CA GLU A 6 11.77 -20.28 5.50
C GLU A 6 11.06 -19.19 4.66
N PRO A 7 11.72 -18.04 4.42
CA PRO A 7 11.18 -17.02 3.56
C PRO A 7 10.97 -17.51 2.13
N VAL A 8 9.80 -17.17 1.56
CA VAL A 8 9.50 -17.44 0.16
C VAL A 8 9.92 -16.25 -0.69
N TYR A 9 10.79 -16.51 -1.65
CA TYR A 9 11.22 -15.55 -2.66
C TYR A 9 10.57 -15.90 -4.00
N GLY A 10 10.25 -14.89 -4.81
CA GLY A 10 9.87 -15.13 -6.20
C GLY A 10 11.10 -15.30 -7.10
N GLU A 11 10.88 -15.86 -8.28
CA GLU A 11 11.90 -15.99 -9.32
C GLU A 11 12.09 -14.63 -10.00
N LEU A 12 13.34 -14.18 -10.08
CA LEU A 12 13.68 -12.94 -10.79
C LEU A 12 13.67 -13.17 -12.30
N ARG A 13 12.97 -12.31 -13.02
CA ARG A 13 12.88 -12.33 -14.48
C ARG A 13 12.95 -10.92 -15.05
N ASP A 14 13.46 -10.79 -16.25
CA ASP A 14 13.41 -9.54 -17.01
C ASP A 14 12.21 -9.54 -17.94
N VAL A 15 11.34 -8.54 -17.79
CA VAL A 15 10.26 -8.26 -18.74
C VAL A 15 10.73 -7.19 -19.70
N LEU A 16 10.69 -7.50 -21.00
CA LEU A 16 11.16 -6.62 -22.05
C LEU A 16 10.02 -5.74 -22.58
N GLY A 17 10.33 -4.50 -22.89
CA GLY A 17 9.44 -3.53 -23.52
C GLY A 17 9.89 -3.14 -24.92
N ALA A 18 9.68 -1.87 -25.27
CA ALA A 18 10.00 -1.34 -26.58
C ALA A 18 11.52 -1.27 -26.80
N VAL A 19 11.89 -1.26 -28.08
CA VAL A 19 13.24 -0.90 -28.52
C VAL A 19 13.18 0.52 -29.08
N LEU A 20 13.85 1.44 -28.41
CA LEU A 20 13.89 2.85 -28.75
C LEU A 20 15.20 3.17 -29.49
N PRO A 21 15.18 3.96 -30.58
CA PRO A 21 16.40 4.55 -31.10
C PRO A 21 17.03 5.49 -30.05
N VAL A 22 18.36 5.50 -29.99
CA VAL A 22 19.13 6.39 -29.12
C VAL A 22 19.71 7.53 -29.96
N ALA A 23 19.51 8.76 -29.49
CA ALA A 23 20.18 9.93 -30.04
C ALA A 23 21.35 10.33 -29.13
N THR A 24 22.52 10.51 -29.73
CA THR A 24 23.75 10.90 -29.03
C THR A 24 24.19 12.30 -29.47
N PRO A 25 24.89 13.06 -28.62
CA PRO A 25 25.46 14.34 -29.02
C PRO A 25 26.42 14.19 -30.22
N SER A 26 26.39 15.15 -31.14
CA SER A 26 27.32 15.22 -32.28
C SER A 26 27.64 16.67 -32.60
N ALA A 27 28.93 16.99 -32.70
CA ALA A 27 29.40 18.33 -33.07
C ALA A 27 29.04 18.72 -34.52
N ARG A 28 28.71 17.75 -35.37
CA ARG A 28 28.35 17.96 -36.78
C ARG A 28 26.85 17.93 -37.03
N CYS A 29 26.03 17.89 -35.99
CA CYS A 29 24.58 17.78 -36.15
C CYS A 29 23.98 19.04 -36.81
N ALA A 30 23.20 18.85 -37.87
CA ALA A 30 22.42 19.94 -38.44
C ALA A 30 21.43 20.50 -37.41
N ARG A 31 21.35 21.84 -37.27
CA ARG A 31 20.45 22.51 -36.31
C ARG A 31 19.02 21.97 -36.29
N PRO A 32 18.34 21.70 -37.43
CA PRO A 32 16.99 21.17 -37.41
C PRO A 32 16.85 19.80 -36.74
N ALA A 33 17.92 19.00 -36.72
CA ALA A 33 17.96 17.66 -36.14
C ALA A 33 18.52 17.65 -34.70
N GLN A 34 18.88 18.80 -34.13
CA GLN A 34 19.45 18.88 -32.79
C GLN A 34 18.34 19.10 -31.75
N LEU A 35 18.30 18.23 -30.75
CA LEU A 35 17.40 18.37 -29.60
C LEU A 35 17.88 19.45 -28.62
N PRO A 36 17.00 19.96 -27.73
CA PRO A 36 17.37 20.98 -26.74
C PRO A 36 18.51 20.58 -25.79
N ASP A 37 18.73 19.28 -25.59
CA ASP A 37 19.82 18.74 -24.76
C ASP A 37 21.11 18.48 -25.58
N GLY A 38 21.14 18.88 -26.84
CA GLY A 38 22.27 18.73 -27.75
C GLY A 38 22.36 17.39 -28.46
N ALA A 39 21.46 16.43 -28.17
CA ALA A 39 21.44 15.13 -28.85
C ALA A 39 21.07 15.27 -30.33
N CYS A 40 21.72 14.50 -31.20
CA CYS A 40 21.52 14.56 -32.63
C CYS A 40 20.57 13.48 -33.13
N LEU A 41 19.52 13.90 -33.85
CA LEU A 41 18.50 13.00 -34.38
C LEU A 41 18.84 12.42 -35.75
N GLU A 42 19.91 12.82 -36.43
CA GLU A 42 20.17 12.43 -37.84
C GLU A 42 20.06 10.92 -38.11
N ALA A 43 20.74 10.09 -37.30
CA ALA A 43 20.65 8.63 -37.40
C ALA A 43 19.24 8.11 -37.09
N VAL A 44 18.55 8.73 -36.12
CA VAL A 44 17.17 8.40 -35.75
C VAL A 44 16.21 8.70 -36.89
N LEU A 45 16.33 9.88 -37.51
CA LEU A 45 15.48 10.33 -38.61
C LEU A 45 15.71 9.47 -39.86
N ALA A 46 16.96 9.09 -40.15
CA ALA A 46 17.28 8.15 -41.21
C ALA A 46 16.60 6.79 -40.97
N GLY A 47 16.70 6.25 -39.75
CA GLY A 47 16.03 5.01 -39.37
C GLY A 47 14.50 5.10 -39.41
N MET A 48 13.92 6.24 -39.02
CA MET A 48 12.47 6.48 -39.12
C MET A 48 12.01 6.51 -40.58
N LYS A 49 12.72 7.25 -41.45
CA LYS A 49 12.43 7.31 -42.89
C LYS A 49 12.53 5.93 -43.55
N ALA A 50 13.58 5.16 -43.22
CA ALA A 50 13.77 3.81 -43.76
C ALA A 50 12.62 2.85 -43.39
N ARG A 51 11.97 3.05 -42.23
CA ARG A 51 10.81 2.26 -41.78
C ARG A 51 9.45 2.86 -42.17
N GLY A 52 9.42 3.99 -42.88
CA GLY A 52 8.18 4.72 -43.18
C GLY A 52 7.48 5.30 -41.94
N ALA A 53 8.18 5.45 -40.82
CA ALA A 53 7.61 5.95 -39.57
C ALA A 53 7.60 7.49 -39.57
N THR A 54 6.44 8.10 -39.33
CA THR A 54 6.28 9.56 -39.24
C THR A 54 6.36 10.09 -37.82
N THR A 55 6.23 9.21 -36.82
CA THR A 55 6.39 9.50 -35.40
C THR A 55 7.20 8.40 -34.73
N GLY A 56 7.90 8.72 -33.64
CA GLY A 56 8.66 7.75 -32.88
C GLY A 56 9.18 8.30 -31.56
N ARG A 57 9.37 7.41 -30.58
CA ARG A 57 9.96 7.76 -29.29
C ARG A 57 11.47 7.53 -29.32
N VAL A 58 12.22 8.47 -28.78
CA VAL A 58 13.68 8.50 -28.81
C VAL A 58 14.22 8.64 -27.39
N LEU A 59 15.28 7.88 -27.08
CA LEU A 59 16.01 8.00 -25.82
C LEU A 59 17.25 8.89 -26.02
N THR A 60 17.50 9.78 -25.06
CA THR A 60 18.80 10.45 -24.90
C THR A 60 19.32 10.17 -23.49
N ALA A 61 20.63 10.02 -23.33
CA ALA A 61 21.23 9.84 -22.02
C ALA A 61 22.71 10.26 -22.03
N PRO A 62 23.23 10.90 -20.96
CA PRO A 62 24.66 11.14 -20.82
C PRO A 62 25.48 9.84 -20.89
N GLY A 63 24.96 8.75 -20.31
CA GLY A 63 25.58 7.43 -20.33
C GLY A 63 25.59 6.74 -21.70
N ALA A 64 24.89 7.27 -22.72
CA ALA A 64 24.82 6.64 -24.03
C ALA A 64 26.18 6.55 -24.75
N GLY A 65 27.16 7.37 -24.35
CA GLY A 65 28.54 7.32 -24.86
C GLY A 65 29.28 6.02 -24.53
N GLY A 66 28.80 5.22 -23.56
CA GLY A 66 29.36 3.90 -23.24
C GLY A 66 29.11 2.82 -24.30
N GLY A 67 28.23 3.08 -25.27
CA GLY A 67 27.94 2.14 -26.37
C GLY A 67 27.10 0.92 -25.94
N ALA A 68 27.06 -0.09 -26.81
CA ALA A 68 26.29 -1.32 -26.59
C ALA A 68 26.74 -2.05 -25.31
N GLY A 69 25.77 -2.63 -24.58
CA GLY A 69 25.99 -3.26 -23.28
C GLY A 69 25.81 -2.33 -22.08
N THR A 70 25.81 -1.00 -22.29
CA THR A 70 25.54 -0.03 -21.23
C THR A 70 24.08 -0.14 -20.76
N VAL A 71 23.86 -0.05 -19.44
CA VAL A 71 22.52 0.05 -18.84
C VAL A 71 22.31 1.46 -18.32
N ILE A 72 21.21 2.08 -18.72
CA ILE A 72 20.79 3.40 -18.25
C ILE A 72 19.62 3.23 -17.29
N SER A 73 19.83 3.65 -16.05
CA SER A 73 18.89 3.54 -14.93
C SER A 73 18.84 4.85 -14.16
N GLY A 74 17.65 5.25 -13.68
CA GLY A 74 17.50 6.40 -12.80
C GLY A 74 16.33 7.31 -13.18
N PRO A 75 16.24 8.51 -12.56
CA PRO A 75 15.14 9.43 -12.82
C PRO A 75 15.24 10.09 -14.20
N ILE A 76 14.08 10.24 -14.86
CA ILE A 76 13.94 11.02 -16.09
C ILE A 76 14.38 12.48 -15.87
N GLY A 77 14.98 13.09 -16.88
CA GLY A 77 15.54 14.45 -16.81
C GLY A 77 16.96 14.51 -16.23
N GLN A 78 17.41 13.48 -15.51
CA GLN A 78 18.77 13.39 -14.96
C GLN A 78 19.57 12.25 -15.60
N ALA A 79 19.10 11.00 -15.48
CA ALA A 79 19.79 9.83 -16.02
C ALA A 79 19.55 9.65 -17.52
N TYR A 80 18.34 9.99 -17.97
CA TYR A 80 17.92 9.93 -19.37
C TYR A 80 16.80 10.93 -19.65
N ARG A 81 16.53 11.20 -20.94
CA ARG A 81 15.33 11.89 -21.40
C ARG A 81 14.68 11.08 -22.51
N LEU A 82 13.37 11.25 -22.65
CA LEU A 82 12.59 10.70 -23.74
C LEU A 82 12.01 11.85 -24.55
N TYR A 83 12.01 11.70 -25.87
CA TYR A 83 11.39 12.64 -26.79
C TYR A 83 10.43 11.92 -27.72
N ASP A 84 9.24 12.49 -27.92
CA ASP A 84 8.36 12.12 -29.01
C ASP A 84 8.73 12.96 -30.24
N VAL A 85 9.26 12.30 -31.27
CA VAL A 85 9.76 12.92 -32.49
C VAL A 85 8.76 12.73 -33.62
N THR A 86 8.46 13.80 -34.34
CA THR A 86 7.55 13.80 -35.51
C THR A 86 8.24 14.37 -36.76
N LEU A 87 7.89 13.81 -37.92
CA LEU A 87 8.45 14.12 -39.25
C LEU A 87 7.49 14.89 -40.17
N ALA A 88 6.37 15.42 -39.66
CA ALA A 88 5.29 15.93 -40.52
C ALA A 88 5.73 17.13 -41.38
N GLY A 89 5.97 16.88 -42.67
CA GLY A 89 6.05 17.87 -43.77
C GLY A 89 7.11 18.97 -43.68
N GLY A 90 7.88 19.05 -42.59
CA GLY A 90 8.84 20.12 -42.32
C GLY A 90 10.02 19.65 -41.47
N ALA A 91 10.69 20.59 -40.78
CA ALA A 91 11.78 20.27 -39.85
C ALA A 91 11.30 19.29 -38.75
N PRO A 92 12.13 18.31 -38.37
CA PRO A 92 11.74 17.33 -37.36
C PRO A 92 11.53 18.03 -36.02
N ARG A 93 10.47 17.63 -35.31
CA ARG A 93 10.10 18.24 -34.03
C ARG A 93 10.15 17.19 -32.93
N GLY A 94 10.96 17.43 -31.91
CA GLY A 94 11.01 16.64 -30.68
C GLY A 94 10.27 17.32 -29.54
N ALA A 95 9.24 16.68 -29.00
CA ALA A 95 8.57 17.10 -27.77
C ALA A 95 9.12 16.30 -26.58
N PRO A 96 9.64 16.94 -25.52
CA PRO A 96 10.14 16.22 -24.35
C PRO A 96 8.99 15.54 -23.61
N VAL A 97 9.21 14.28 -23.24
CA VAL A 97 8.32 13.54 -22.35
C VAL A 97 8.71 13.88 -20.90
N THR A 98 7.76 14.39 -20.13
CA THR A 98 8.01 14.92 -18.77
C THR A 98 7.85 13.87 -17.68
N LEU A 99 6.98 12.87 -17.89
CA LEU A 99 6.74 11.79 -16.94
C LEU A 99 7.28 10.45 -17.48
N PRO A 100 7.89 9.61 -16.63
CA PRO A 100 8.35 8.29 -17.05
C PRO A 100 7.22 7.47 -17.67
N SER A 101 7.44 6.96 -18.88
CA SER A 101 6.50 6.06 -19.56
C SER A 101 7.26 5.02 -20.37
N SER A 102 6.71 3.81 -20.40
CA SER A 102 7.30 2.65 -21.08
C SER A 102 6.20 1.78 -21.68
N SER A 103 6.56 0.89 -22.60
CA SER A 103 5.66 -0.15 -23.11
C SER A 103 5.77 -1.48 -22.36
N VAL A 104 6.61 -1.59 -21.33
CA VAL A 104 6.75 -2.79 -20.51
C VAL A 104 5.43 -3.13 -19.84
N ARG A 105 4.94 -4.36 -20.07
CA ARG A 105 3.73 -4.91 -19.45
C ARG A 105 4.07 -6.19 -18.71
N VAL A 106 4.13 -6.08 -17.40
CA VAL A 106 4.51 -7.16 -16.49
C VAL A 106 3.36 -8.19 -16.37
N PRO A 107 3.63 -9.51 -16.37
CA PRO A 107 2.61 -10.51 -16.10
C PRO A 107 1.91 -10.30 -14.75
N ARG A 108 0.62 -10.67 -14.68
CA ARG A 108 -0.22 -10.35 -13.51
C ARG A 108 0.26 -10.99 -12.20
N ASP A 109 0.94 -12.13 -12.29
CA ASP A 109 1.53 -12.90 -11.19
C ASP A 109 2.97 -12.48 -10.83
N CYS A 110 3.48 -11.43 -11.48
CA CYS A 110 4.80 -10.88 -11.23
C CYS A 110 4.73 -9.48 -10.61
N TYR A 111 5.75 -9.16 -9.82
CA TYR A 111 5.86 -7.91 -9.07
C TYR A 111 7.10 -7.13 -9.48
N ALA A 112 7.00 -5.80 -9.50
CA ALA A 112 8.12 -4.95 -9.84
C ALA A 112 9.23 -5.06 -8.77
N THR A 113 10.48 -5.14 -9.23
CA THR A 113 11.65 -5.03 -8.36
C THR A 113 12.44 -3.78 -8.77
N GLY A 114 13.02 -3.07 -7.79
CA GLY A 114 13.80 -1.86 -8.07
C GLY A 114 12.95 -0.62 -8.40
N ARG A 115 13.56 0.33 -9.15
CA ARG A 115 13.04 1.70 -9.32
C ARG A 115 12.13 1.91 -10.54
N GLY A 116 11.95 0.92 -11.41
CA GLY A 116 11.13 1.05 -12.61
C GLY A 116 11.73 0.32 -13.82
N VAL A 117 11.71 0.99 -14.96
CA VAL A 117 12.21 0.47 -16.25
C VAL A 117 13.62 1.03 -16.50
N ASP A 118 14.53 0.13 -16.84
CA ASP A 118 15.89 0.41 -17.27
C ASP A 118 15.98 0.33 -18.80
N TYR A 119 17.02 0.95 -19.37
CA TYR A 119 17.29 0.94 -20.80
C TYR A 119 18.63 0.27 -21.07
N ARG A 120 18.61 -0.95 -21.63
CA ARG A 120 19.82 -1.66 -22.04
C ARG A 120 20.18 -1.30 -23.47
N LEU A 121 21.38 -0.73 -23.65
CA LEU A 121 21.87 -0.31 -24.95
C LEU A 121 22.37 -1.50 -25.77
N ASP A 122 22.09 -1.47 -27.06
CA ASP A 122 22.52 -2.47 -28.03
C ASP A 122 22.82 -1.77 -29.38
N LEU A 123 23.57 -2.43 -30.25
CA LEU A 123 23.87 -1.92 -31.59
C LEU A 123 23.09 -2.74 -32.61
N ARG A 124 22.28 -2.07 -33.42
CA ARG A 124 21.52 -2.71 -34.50
C ARG A 124 21.64 -1.90 -35.77
N ASP A 125 22.13 -2.54 -36.84
CA ASP A 125 22.31 -1.92 -38.15
C ASP A 125 23.13 -0.62 -38.10
N GLY A 126 24.17 -0.60 -37.24
CA GLY A 126 25.05 0.56 -37.03
C GLY A 126 24.44 1.69 -36.20
N GLN A 127 23.19 1.55 -35.72
CA GLN A 127 22.52 2.51 -34.85
C GLN A 127 22.47 1.99 -33.40
N LEU A 128 22.74 2.89 -32.45
CA LEU A 128 22.53 2.60 -31.04
C LEU A 128 21.02 2.58 -30.73
N ILE A 129 20.57 1.49 -30.15
CA ILE A 129 19.19 1.28 -29.70
C ILE A 129 19.18 1.01 -28.20
N ALA A 130 18.04 1.24 -27.57
CA ALA A 130 17.81 1.00 -26.15
C ALA A 130 16.61 0.10 -26.00
N ARG A 131 16.79 -1.08 -25.40
CA ARG A 131 15.69 -1.96 -25.04
C ARG A 131 15.22 -1.64 -23.62
N GLU A 132 13.93 -1.39 -23.47
CA GLU A 132 13.30 -1.30 -22.16
C GLU A 132 13.32 -2.65 -21.45
N VAL A 133 13.75 -2.66 -20.19
CA VAL A 133 13.84 -3.84 -19.33
C VAL A 133 13.31 -3.49 -17.96
N GLN A 134 12.44 -4.34 -17.40
CA GLN A 134 12.05 -4.26 -16.01
C GLN A 134 12.30 -5.60 -15.33
N ALA A 135 13.14 -5.58 -14.29
CA ALA A 135 13.33 -6.72 -13.41
C ALA A 135 12.07 -6.92 -12.54
N VAL A 136 11.55 -8.14 -12.52
CA VAL A 136 10.35 -8.51 -11.77
C VAL A 136 10.58 -9.80 -10.98
N SER A 137 9.78 -10.00 -9.93
CA SER A 137 9.74 -11.22 -9.13
C SER A 137 8.41 -11.93 -9.37
N CYS A 138 8.44 -13.16 -9.90
CA CYS A 138 7.26 -13.97 -10.23
C CYS A 138 7.10 -15.14 -9.27
N GLY A 139 5.86 -15.54 -8.96
CA GLY A 139 5.58 -16.70 -8.10
C GLY A 139 5.96 -16.53 -6.62
N GLY A 140 6.31 -15.31 -6.20
CA GLY A 140 6.58 -14.95 -4.81
C GLY A 140 5.31 -14.68 -3.99
N PRO A 141 5.45 -14.34 -2.69
CA PRO A 141 4.31 -14.04 -1.84
C PRO A 141 3.43 -12.94 -2.45
N VAL A 142 2.12 -13.14 -2.40
CA VAL A 142 1.14 -12.16 -2.90
C VAL A 142 1.22 -10.91 -2.01
N PRO A 143 1.24 -9.70 -2.58
CA PRO A 143 1.23 -8.48 -1.81
C PRO A 143 -0.02 -8.44 -0.92
N PRO A 144 0.14 -8.08 0.36
CA PRO A 144 -1.01 -8.02 1.27
C PRO A 144 -2.00 -6.95 0.78
N ILE A 145 -3.30 -7.25 0.82
CA ILE A 145 -4.36 -6.27 0.55
C ILE A 145 -4.71 -5.60 1.88
N GLY A 146 -4.43 -4.30 2.06
CA GLY A 146 -4.84 -3.55 3.25
C GLY A 146 -3.80 -2.58 3.83
N TYR A 147 -3.91 -2.26 5.12
CA TYR A 147 -3.06 -1.29 5.83
C TYR A 147 -1.58 -1.71 5.75
N GLY A 148 -0.80 -0.97 4.96
CA GLY A 148 0.61 -1.28 4.69
C GLY A 148 0.87 -2.21 3.49
N GLY A 149 -0.18 -2.67 2.81
CA GLY A 149 -0.12 -3.34 1.51
C GLY A 149 0.11 -2.38 0.35
N PRO A 150 0.32 -2.87 -0.89
CA PRO A 150 0.51 -1.99 -2.02
C PRO A 150 -0.71 -1.07 -2.17
N ARG A 151 -0.43 0.21 -2.39
CA ARG A 151 -1.45 1.23 -2.67
C ARG A 151 -2.17 1.05 -4.02
N ARG A 152 -1.79 0.04 -4.81
CA ARG A 152 -2.41 -0.25 -6.11
C ARG A 152 -3.51 -1.29 -5.87
N PRO A 153 -4.77 -1.00 -6.21
CA PRO A 153 -5.84 -1.99 -6.08
C PRO A 153 -5.48 -3.23 -6.93
N PRO A 154 -5.80 -4.45 -6.46
CA PRO A 154 -5.68 -5.62 -7.30
C PRO A 154 -6.56 -5.42 -8.54
N ILE A 155 -6.02 -5.73 -9.72
CA ILE A 155 -6.81 -5.85 -10.94
C ILE A 155 -7.92 -6.85 -10.64
N GLY A 156 -9.19 -6.48 -10.86
CA GLY A 156 -10.34 -7.38 -10.63
C GLY A 156 -10.34 -8.57 -11.59
N GLN A 157 -11.09 -9.64 -11.29
CA GLN A 157 -11.22 -10.78 -12.24
C GLN A 157 -11.84 -10.37 -13.58
N ASN A 158 -12.58 -9.26 -13.61
CA ASN A 158 -13.30 -8.75 -14.79
C ASN A 158 -12.54 -7.67 -15.57
N GLU A 159 -11.33 -7.30 -15.13
CA GLU A 159 -10.49 -6.38 -15.88
C GLU A 159 -9.69 -7.16 -16.95
N PRO A 160 -9.63 -6.68 -18.21
CA PRO A 160 -8.99 -7.42 -19.28
C PRO A 160 -7.47 -7.57 -19.05
N GLY A 161 -6.97 -8.80 -19.17
CA GLY A 161 -5.56 -9.09 -19.44
C GLY A 161 -4.87 -10.12 -18.56
N GLU A 162 -3.92 -10.84 -19.17
CA GLU A 162 -2.91 -11.68 -18.52
C GLU A 162 -1.78 -10.85 -17.85
N ARG A 163 -1.83 -9.50 -17.95
CA ARG A 163 -0.73 -8.58 -17.62
C ARG A 163 -1.24 -7.28 -16.97
N TRP A 164 -0.39 -6.65 -16.17
CA TRP A 164 -0.58 -5.28 -15.66
C TRP A 164 -0.61 -4.26 -16.82
N PRO A 165 -1.20 -3.05 -16.62
CA PRO A 165 -1.03 -1.96 -17.56
C PRO A 165 0.46 -1.62 -17.74
N ALA A 166 0.76 -0.85 -18.79
CA ALA A 166 2.15 -0.48 -19.06
C ALA A 166 2.76 0.31 -17.90
N THR A 167 4.02 0.03 -17.57
CA THR A 167 4.74 0.72 -16.49
C THR A 167 4.92 2.19 -16.87
N ALA A 168 4.30 3.08 -16.11
CA ALA A 168 4.31 4.51 -16.37
C ALA A 168 4.01 5.32 -15.09
N THR A 169 4.30 6.61 -15.12
CA THR A 169 3.74 7.61 -14.22
C THR A 169 2.78 8.48 -15.02
N VAL A 170 1.55 8.61 -14.53
CA VAL A 170 0.52 9.43 -15.15
C VAL A 170 0.06 10.50 -14.18
N GLU A 171 -0.34 11.63 -14.74
CA GLU A 171 -1.02 12.67 -13.99
C GLU A 171 -2.50 12.31 -13.89
N VAL A 172 -3.06 12.42 -12.70
CA VAL A 172 -4.48 12.16 -12.42
C VAL A 172 -5.10 13.47 -11.96
N LEU A 173 -6.16 13.88 -12.66
CA LEU A 173 -6.90 15.11 -12.41
C LEU A 173 -8.30 14.78 -11.92
N GLY A 174 -8.73 15.48 -10.88
CA GLY A 174 -10.07 15.38 -10.33
C GLY A 174 -11.06 16.30 -11.05
N ALA A 175 -12.35 16.14 -10.74
CA ALA A 175 -13.36 17.08 -11.20
C ALA A 175 -13.13 18.46 -10.53
N PRO A 176 -13.33 19.58 -11.25
CA PRO A 176 -13.11 20.88 -10.65
C PRO A 176 -14.22 21.23 -9.65
N ARG A 177 -13.81 21.71 -8.48
CA ARG A 177 -14.60 22.11 -7.33
C ARG A 177 -14.58 23.63 -7.17
N GLN A 178 -15.48 24.17 -6.35
CA GLN A 178 -15.45 25.58 -6.02
C GLN A 178 -14.29 25.90 -5.08
N LEU A 179 -13.62 27.02 -5.36
CA LEU A 179 -12.54 27.58 -4.56
C LEU A 179 -13.04 28.84 -3.86
N ALA A 180 -12.65 29.01 -2.60
CA ALA A 180 -12.80 30.25 -1.86
C ALA A 180 -11.42 30.74 -1.44
N ALA A 181 -11.12 32.01 -1.66
CA ALA A 181 -9.80 32.58 -1.35
C ALA A 181 -9.92 34.00 -0.77
N PRO A 182 -8.96 34.44 0.07
CA PRO A 182 -8.89 35.82 0.52
C PRO A 182 -8.80 36.80 -0.65
N ARG A 183 -9.69 37.79 -0.67
CA ARG A 183 -9.73 38.82 -1.71
C ARG A 183 -10.17 40.18 -1.15
N PRO A 184 -9.51 41.28 -1.57
CA PRO A 184 -9.85 42.62 -1.11
C PRO A 184 -11.17 43.14 -1.70
N ASP A 185 -11.56 42.66 -2.88
CA ASP A 185 -12.76 43.06 -3.62
C ASP A 185 -13.97 42.15 -3.35
N CYS A 186 -13.92 41.32 -2.29
CA CYS A 186 -15.02 40.42 -1.98
C CYS A 186 -16.28 41.18 -1.52
N PRO A 187 -17.46 40.91 -2.11
CA PRO A 187 -18.72 41.45 -1.60
C PRO A 187 -18.94 41.12 -0.11
N PRO A 188 -19.45 42.05 0.71
CA PRO A 188 -19.61 41.82 2.16
C PRO A 188 -20.50 40.62 2.50
N ASP A 189 -21.50 40.32 1.67
CA ASP A 189 -22.40 39.18 1.81
C ASP A 189 -21.78 37.84 1.37
N ALA A 190 -20.64 37.89 0.68
CA ALA A 190 -19.86 36.73 0.25
C ALA A 190 -18.61 36.46 1.12
N ALA A 191 -18.25 37.38 2.00
CA ALA A 191 -17.13 37.25 2.94
C ALA A 191 -17.57 36.51 4.22
N LEU A 192 -17.74 35.20 4.15
CA LEU A 192 -18.41 34.42 5.21
C LEU A 192 -17.49 33.97 6.36
N ARG A 193 -16.17 33.92 6.15
CA ARG A 193 -15.18 33.45 7.14
C ARG A 193 -13.83 34.11 6.93
N ASP A 194 -13.24 34.67 7.99
CA ASP A 194 -11.81 35.05 8.07
C ASP A 194 -11.26 35.78 6.82
N GLY A 195 -12.06 36.67 6.21
CA GLY A 195 -11.68 37.42 5.00
C GLY A 195 -11.63 36.61 3.69
N VAL A 196 -12.07 35.35 3.71
CA VAL A 196 -12.18 34.46 2.56
C VAL A 196 -13.45 34.73 1.77
N CYS A 197 -13.33 34.81 0.46
CA CYS A 197 -14.44 35.11 -0.44
C CYS A 197 -15.11 33.84 -0.98
N PHE A 198 -16.43 33.72 -0.78
CA PHE A 198 -17.25 32.60 -1.25
C PHE A 198 -18.15 32.94 -2.45
N ALA A 199 -17.92 34.08 -3.11
CA ALA A 199 -18.81 34.63 -4.13
C ALA A 199 -19.14 33.64 -5.26
N ALA A 200 -18.13 32.92 -5.78
CA ALA A 200 -18.34 31.91 -6.83
C ALA A 200 -19.19 30.72 -6.34
N GLY A 201 -18.93 30.22 -5.13
CA GLY A 201 -19.75 29.16 -4.53
C GLY A 201 -21.19 29.61 -4.26
N ILE A 202 -21.40 30.87 -3.89
CA ILE A 202 -22.73 31.46 -3.70
C ILE A 202 -23.47 31.55 -5.04
N ALA A 203 -22.79 32.03 -6.09
CA ALA A 203 -23.34 32.08 -7.43
C ALA A 203 -23.70 30.67 -7.95
N GLU A 204 -22.86 29.68 -7.68
CA GLU A 204 -23.11 28.29 -8.02
C GLU A 204 -24.34 27.72 -7.31
N LEU A 205 -24.45 27.93 -6.00
CA LEU A 205 -25.64 27.55 -5.26
C LEU A 205 -26.86 28.26 -5.86
N ALA A 206 -26.80 29.58 -6.06
CA ALA A 206 -27.90 30.37 -6.64
C ALA A 206 -28.36 29.84 -8.00
N PHE A 207 -27.42 29.43 -8.87
CA PHE A 207 -27.67 28.85 -10.18
C PHE A 207 -28.29 27.43 -10.11
N ARG A 208 -27.92 26.64 -9.08
CA ARG A 208 -28.44 25.28 -8.84
C ARG A 208 -29.34 25.21 -7.60
N PRO A 209 -30.63 25.61 -7.70
CA PRO A 209 -31.55 25.68 -6.56
C PRO A 209 -31.83 24.32 -5.89
N GLU A 210 -31.61 23.21 -6.60
CA GLU A 210 -31.71 21.85 -6.08
C GLU A 210 -30.60 21.49 -5.07
N LEU A 211 -29.46 22.19 -5.12
CA LEU A 211 -28.35 21.99 -4.19
C LEU A 211 -28.57 22.77 -2.89
N LYS A 212 -28.62 22.05 -1.77
CA LYS A 212 -28.73 22.63 -0.42
C LYS A 212 -27.39 23.07 0.15
N GLU A 213 -26.33 22.34 -0.23
CA GLU A 213 -24.96 22.57 0.22
C GLU A 213 -23.95 22.22 -0.87
N LEU A 214 -22.77 22.80 -0.75
CA LEU A 214 -21.67 22.65 -1.69
C LEU A 214 -20.35 22.57 -0.93
N ASP A 215 -19.53 21.57 -1.26
CA ASP A 215 -18.17 21.48 -0.73
C ASP A 215 -17.27 22.47 -1.46
N VAL A 216 -16.55 23.28 -0.68
CA VAL A 216 -15.68 24.35 -1.16
C VAL A 216 -14.28 24.15 -0.58
N ILE A 217 -13.28 24.21 -1.45
CA ILE A 217 -11.88 24.23 -1.03
C ILE A 217 -11.50 25.68 -0.72
N GLY A 218 -10.99 25.93 0.47
CA GLY A 218 -10.49 27.24 0.88
C GLY A 218 -9.00 27.37 0.67
N ALA A 219 -8.51 28.43 0.03
CA ALA A 219 -7.11 28.80 0.07
C ALA A 219 -6.83 29.68 1.29
N LYS A 220 -5.70 29.45 1.99
CA LYS A 220 -5.29 30.28 3.14
C LYS A 220 -4.67 31.63 2.76
N ARG A 221 -4.40 31.84 1.47
CA ARG A 221 -3.76 33.04 0.90
C ARG A 221 -4.44 33.41 -0.42
N PRO A 222 -4.28 34.65 -0.91
CA PRO A 222 -4.68 35.01 -2.26
C PRO A 222 -4.00 34.11 -3.30
N VAL A 223 -4.71 33.81 -4.39
CA VAL A 223 -4.28 32.87 -5.43
C VAL A 223 -4.65 33.39 -6.82
N VAL A 224 -3.94 32.89 -7.83
CA VAL A 224 -4.19 33.13 -9.25
C VAL A 224 -4.25 31.79 -9.99
N PRO A 225 -4.87 31.71 -11.18
CA PRO A 225 -4.89 30.48 -11.97
C PRO A 225 -3.49 29.91 -12.23
N GLY A 226 -3.36 28.58 -12.18
CA GLY A 226 -2.11 27.83 -12.30
C GLY A 226 -1.33 27.66 -11.00
N VAL A 227 -1.75 28.28 -9.89
CA VAL A 227 -1.15 28.03 -8.57
C VAL A 227 -1.54 26.65 -8.08
N VAL A 228 -0.57 25.87 -7.64
CA VAL A 228 -0.78 24.58 -6.95
C VAL A 228 -0.72 24.80 -5.45
N LEU A 229 -1.78 24.39 -4.74
CA LEU A 229 -1.94 24.49 -3.30
C LEU A 229 -1.77 23.12 -2.66
N THR A 230 -0.86 23.03 -1.71
CA THR A 230 -0.68 21.81 -0.92
C THR A 230 -1.78 21.66 0.12
N ALA A 231 -1.93 20.45 0.67
CA ALA A 231 -2.89 20.18 1.75
C ALA A 231 -2.71 21.05 3.02
N LYS A 232 -1.56 21.71 3.20
CA LYS A 232 -1.30 22.65 4.30
C LYS A 232 -1.79 24.07 4.00
N GLU A 233 -1.85 24.43 2.73
CA GLU A 233 -2.30 25.73 2.23
C GLU A 233 -3.81 25.77 1.97
N THR A 234 -4.49 24.63 2.11
CA THR A 234 -5.93 24.52 1.93
C THR A 234 -6.70 24.29 3.23
N GLU A 235 -7.97 24.72 3.22
CA GLU A 235 -9.02 24.38 4.17
C GLU A 235 -10.21 23.79 3.44
N GLN A 236 -11.15 23.20 4.19
CA GLN A 236 -12.37 22.63 3.65
C GLN A 236 -13.58 23.26 4.32
N TYR A 237 -14.51 23.73 3.50
CA TYR A 237 -15.74 24.34 3.92
C TYR A 237 -16.92 23.64 3.25
N VAL A 238 -18.05 23.64 3.96
CA VAL A 238 -19.36 23.35 3.37
C VAL A 238 -20.12 24.67 3.33
N LEU A 239 -20.39 25.14 2.12
CA LEU A 239 -21.22 26.31 1.86
C LEU A 239 -22.68 25.88 1.78
N LYS A 240 -23.55 26.53 2.55
CA LYS A 240 -24.96 26.15 2.69
C LYS A 240 -25.88 27.34 2.49
N ARG A 241 -27.10 27.05 2.01
CA ARG A 241 -28.22 27.98 2.01
C ARG A 241 -28.83 28.06 3.41
N GLY A 242 -28.92 29.26 3.96
CA GLY A 242 -29.58 29.56 5.23
C GLY A 242 -30.87 30.37 5.04
N ARG A 243 -31.63 30.56 6.13
CA ARG A 243 -32.87 31.36 6.12
C ARG A 243 -32.63 32.86 5.84
N LYS A 244 -31.42 33.36 6.08
CA LYS A 244 -31.02 34.77 5.92
C LYS A 244 -29.76 34.92 5.05
N GLY A 245 -29.66 34.17 3.96
CA GLY A 245 -28.50 34.21 3.05
C GLY A 245 -27.67 32.91 3.10
N PHE A 246 -26.35 33.02 3.03
CA PHE A 246 -25.43 31.87 2.94
C PHE A 246 -24.57 31.73 4.19
N LYS A 247 -24.10 30.52 4.46
CA LYS A 247 -23.20 30.21 5.58
C LYS A 247 -22.12 29.23 5.14
N ALA A 248 -20.88 29.45 5.56
CA ALA A 248 -19.78 28.52 5.38
C ALA A 248 -19.38 27.88 6.73
N ASP A 249 -19.47 26.55 6.82
CA ASP A 249 -19.03 25.76 7.97
C ASP A 249 -17.71 25.06 7.65
N LYS A 250 -16.71 25.16 8.52
CA LYS A 250 -15.47 24.37 8.39
C LYS A 250 -15.79 22.91 8.69
N ARG A 251 -15.51 22.01 7.74
CA ARG A 251 -15.76 20.57 7.88
C ARG A 251 -14.64 19.81 7.21
N TRP A 252 -14.17 18.76 7.86
CA TRP A 252 -13.30 17.79 7.23
C TRP A 252 -14.17 16.72 6.57
N PHE A 253 -14.13 16.65 5.25
CA PHE A 253 -14.63 15.53 4.45
C PHE A 253 -13.42 14.80 3.84
N ASP A 254 -13.65 13.65 3.19
CA ASP A 254 -12.57 12.92 2.53
C ASP A 254 -11.83 13.87 1.59
N LYS A 255 -10.55 14.11 1.89
CA LYS A 255 -9.82 15.24 1.29
C LYS A 255 -9.66 15.13 -0.21
N SER A 256 -9.83 13.94 -0.76
CA SER A 256 -9.70 13.70 -2.16
C SER A 256 -10.80 12.78 -2.67
N SER A 257 -11.41 13.20 -3.77
CA SER A 257 -12.29 12.38 -4.59
C SER A 257 -11.54 11.77 -5.79
N LEU A 258 -10.20 11.86 -5.80
CA LEU A 258 -9.36 11.43 -6.88
C LEU A 258 -9.27 9.90 -6.92
N ALA A 259 -9.73 9.32 -8.02
CA ALA A 259 -9.57 7.91 -8.30
C ALA A 259 -8.42 7.72 -9.31
N ALA A 260 -7.43 6.91 -8.95
CA ALA A 260 -6.42 6.49 -9.91
C ALA A 260 -7.05 5.56 -10.96
N PRO A 261 -6.56 5.58 -12.22
CA PRO A 261 -6.96 4.59 -13.23
C PRO A 261 -6.70 3.15 -12.76
N ALA A 262 -7.44 2.19 -13.31
CA ALA A 262 -7.27 0.78 -13.02
C ALA A 262 -5.82 0.31 -13.26
N GLY A 263 -5.28 -0.47 -12.31
CA GLY A 263 -3.88 -0.92 -12.33
C GLY A 263 -2.83 0.19 -12.08
N CYS A 264 -3.27 1.38 -11.67
CA CYS A 264 -2.42 2.47 -11.18
C CYS A 264 -2.75 2.79 -9.71
N GLY A 265 -1.82 3.42 -9.00
CA GLY A 265 -2.05 3.90 -7.64
C GLY A 265 -1.31 5.20 -7.38
N LEU A 266 -1.91 6.06 -6.54
CA LEU A 266 -1.34 7.37 -6.21
C LEU A 266 0.03 7.22 -5.54
N THR A 267 1.04 7.83 -6.16
CA THR A 267 2.44 7.84 -5.70
C THR A 267 2.86 9.18 -5.11
N SER A 268 2.11 10.26 -5.38
CA SER A 268 2.29 11.56 -4.73
C SER A 268 1.14 11.88 -3.77
N PRO A 269 1.29 12.89 -2.89
CA PRO A 269 0.17 13.56 -2.26
C PRO A 269 -0.80 14.12 -3.30
N VAL A 270 -2.05 14.37 -2.86
CA VAL A 270 -3.05 15.10 -3.64
C VAL A 270 -2.91 16.59 -3.33
N ASP A 271 -2.65 17.36 -4.37
CA ASP A 271 -2.59 18.82 -4.35
C ASP A 271 -3.77 19.41 -5.13
N PHE A 272 -3.93 20.73 -5.06
CA PHE A 272 -5.08 21.44 -5.62
C PHE A 272 -4.61 22.53 -6.58
N GLU A 273 -4.86 22.39 -7.88
CA GLU A 273 -4.46 23.36 -8.89
C GLU A 273 -5.61 24.34 -9.18
N VAL A 274 -5.33 25.63 -9.02
CA VAL A 274 -6.29 26.72 -9.17
C VAL A 274 -6.59 26.96 -10.65
N GLU A 275 -7.88 26.98 -10.99
CA GLU A 275 -8.40 27.29 -12.32
C GLU A 275 -8.93 28.73 -12.38
N ALA A 276 -9.21 29.20 -13.60
CA ALA A 276 -9.95 30.43 -13.80
C ALA A 276 -11.37 30.33 -13.22
N GLY A 277 -11.92 31.46 -12.76
CA GLY A 277 -13.29 31.54 -12.25
C GLY A 277 -13.50 30.96 -10.85
N ASP A 278 -12.49 31.07 -9.96
CA ASP A 278 -12.53 30.54 -8.60
C ASP A 278 -12.89 29.06 -8.53
N ARG A 279 -12.28 28.28 -9.41
CA ARG A 279 -12.36 26.82 -9.40
C ARG A 279 -11.02 26.22 -9.04
N VAL A 280 -11.04 24.97 -8.60
CA VAL A 280 -9.83 24.22 -8.28
C VAL A 280 -10.07 22.75 -8.57
N HIS A 281 -9.10 22.05 -9.14
CA HIS A 281 -9.16 20.61 -9.30
C HIS A 281 -8.07 19.93 -8.48
N GLU A 282 -8.36 18.71 -8.05
CA GLU A 282 -7.37 17.85 -7.42
C GLU A 282 -6.38 17.35 -8.48
N ARG A 283 -5.10 17.28 -8.13
CA ARG A 283 -4.04 16.75 -8.98
C ARG A 283 -3.12 15.88 -8.16
N ALA A 284 -2.73 14.73 -8.72
CA ALA A 284 -1.68 13.88 -8.18
C ALA A 284 -0.99 13.10 -9.29
N LEU A 285 0.13 12.45 -8.94
CA LEU A 285 0.79 11.46 -9.78
C LEU A 285 0.37 10.06 -9.36
N ALA A 286 0.06 9.21 -10.33
CA ALA A 286 -0.16 7.79 -10.14
C ALA A 286 0.91 6.98 -10.88
N GLY A 287 1.46 5.98 -10.19
CA GLY A 287 2.31 4.97 -10.80
C GLY A 287 1.47 3.79 -11.28
N CYS A 288 1.63 3.43 -12.55
CA CYS A 288 0.99 2.31 -13.23
C CYS A 288 1.96 1.12 -13.39
N GLY A 289 1.40 -0.07 -13.67
CA GLY A 289 2.16 -1.31 -13.86
C GLY A 289 2.18 -2.19 -12.61
N ALA A 290 3.05 -3.20 -12.60
CA ALA A 290 3.14 -4.12 -11.47
C ALA A 290 3.46 -3.40 -10.15
N PRO A 291 2.76 -3.72 -9.04
CA PRO A 291 3.12 -3.20 -7.73
C PRO A 291 4.51 -3.71 -7.30
N PRO A 292 5.17 -3.04 -6.35
CA PRO A 292 6.45 -3.51 -5.83
C PRO A 292 6.28 -4.88 -5.17
N ALA A 293 7.30 -5.74 -5.32
CA ALA A 293 7.35 -7.02 -4.65
C ALA A 293 7.26 -6.82 -3.12
N PRO A 294 6.39 -7.58 -2.42
CA PRO A 294 6.39 -7.54 -0.96
C PRO A 294 7.73 -8.06 -0.44
N PRO A 295 8.17 -7.61 0.75
CA PRO A 295 9.35 -8.18 1.36
C PRO A 295 9.14 -9.68 1.57
N PRO A 296 10.15 -10.52 1.32
CA PRO A 296 10.11 -11.94 1.65
C PRO A 296 9.73 -12.13 3.11
N VAL A 297 8.83 -13.08 3.40
CA VAL A 297 8.32 -13.30 4.76
C VAL A 297 8.70 -14.66 5.28
N ALA A 298 9.37 -14.71 6.44
CA ALA A 298 9.58 -15.94 7.19
C ALA A 298 8.41 -16.15 8.16
N THR A 299 7.96 -17.40 8.31
CA THR A 299 6.91 -17.73 9.28
C THR A 299 7.55 -18.23 10.56
N TYR A 300 7.20 -17.59 11.67
CA TYR A 300 7.66 -17.95 13.01
C TYR A 300 6.49 -18.36 13.89
N GLU A 301 6.76 -19.27 14.82
CA GLU A 301 5.92 -19.52 15.98
C GLU A 301 6.36 -18.59 17.11
N ALA A 302 5.49 -17.63 17.42
CA ALA A 302 5.61 -16.75 18.57
C ALA A 302 4.95 -17.40 19.78
N TYR A 303 5.48 -17.13 20.97
CA TYR A 303 4.98 -17.71 22.21
C TYR A 303 4.54 -16.62 23.18
N GLY A 304 3.39 -16.83 23.81
CA GLY A 304 2.76 -15.89 24.73
C GLY A 304 2.90 -16.33 26.18
N ALA A 305 1.92 -15.88 26.98
CA ALA A 305 1.82 -16.21 28.39
C ALA A 305 1.63 -17.71 28.62
N VAL A 306 2.05 -18.14 29.81
CA VAL A 306 1.87 -19.49 30.32
C VAL A 306 0.65 -19.49 31.24
N MET A 307 -0.16 -20.55 31.17
CA MET A 307 -1.31 -20.77 32.03
C MET A 307 -1.28 -22.16 32.65
N PRO A 308 -1.89 -22.32 33.84
CA PRO A 308 -2.02 -23.63 34.45
C PRO A 308 -2.96 -24.54 33.66
N VAL A 309 -2.73 -25.84 33.77
CA VAL A 309 -3.50 -26.89 33.07
C VAL A 309 -4.28 -27.71 34.09
N VAL A 310 -5.53 -27.99 33.77
CA VAL A 310 -6.36 -28.99 34.43
C VAL A 310 -6.38 -30.21 33.53
N MET A 311 -5.88 -31.34 34.03
CA MET A 311 -6.00 -32.62 33.35
C MET A 311 -7.33 -33.29 33.75
N GLY A 312 -7.88 -34.07 32.82
CA GLY A 312 -9.12 -34.83 33.03
C GLY A 312 -9.03 -35.85 34.17
N ASN A 313 -10.15 -36.54 34.40
CA ASN A 313 -10.47 -37.32 35.61
C ASN A 313 -9.26 -38.09 36.20
N ARG A 314 -8.77 -37.63 37.36
CA ARG A 314 -7.65 -38.23 38.09
C ARG A 314 -8.17 -38.94 39.33
N PRO A 315 -7.85 -40.24 39.54
CA PRO A 315 -8.18 -40.93 40.78
C PRO A 315 -7.56 -40.19 41.99
N GLY A 316 -8.39 -39.86 42.99
CA GLY A 316 -7.94 -39.19 44.22
C GLY A 316 -8.10 -37.66 44.26
N CYS A 317 -8.82 -37.05 43.32
CA CYS A 317 -9.25 -35.66 43.46
C CYS A 317 -10.24 -35.53 44.63
N ALA A 318 -10.04 -34.60 45.56
CA ALA A 318 -10.99 -34.42 46.66
C ALA A 318 -12.34 -33.91 46.12
N GLU A 319 -13.39 -34.73 46.25
CA GLU A 319 -14.74 -34.44 45.72
C GLU A 319 -15.36 -33.14 46.25
N ARG A 320 -14.84 -32.58 47.35
CA ARG A 320 -15.30 -31.31 47.93
C ARG A 320 -14.22 -30.24 47.84
N GLY A 321 -14.41 -29.31 46.90
CA GLY A 321 -13.64 -28.06 46.80
C GLY A 321 -12.59 -27.99 45.70
N GLU A 322 -12.26 -29.12 45.06
CA GLU A 322 -11.25 -29.17 43.98
C GLU A 322 -11.83 -29.61 42.62
N GLN A 323 -13.03 -30.21 42.61
CA GLN A 323 -13.82 -30.47 41.40
C GLN A 323 -14.72 -29.28 41.10
N LEU A 324 -14.26 -28.37 40.24
CA LEU A 324 -14.97 -27.11 39.98
C LEU A 324 -15.80 -27.11 38.68
N LEU A 325 -15.54 -28.05 37.76
CA LEU A 325 -16.26 -28.20 36.48
C LEU A 325 -16.52 -29.68 36.15
N GLY A 326 -17.48 -30.30 36.82
CA GLY A 326 -17.73 -31.75 36.69
C GLY A 326 -16.53 -32.55 37.22
N ASP A 327 -16.08 -33.54 36.47
CA ASP A 327 -14.97 -34.46 36.85
C ASP A 327 -13.55 -33.85 36.70
N ALA A 328 -13.44 -32.56 36.36
CA ALA A 328 -12.16 -31.89 36.17
C ALA A 328 -11.51 -31.51 37.52
N CYS A 329 -10.25 -31.93 37.73
CA CYS A 329 -9.55 -31.73 39.00
C CYS A 329 -8.67 -30.47 39.00
N PHE A 330 -9.01 -29.47 39.83
CA PHE A 330 -8.33 -28.18 39.87
C PHE A 330 -7.23 -28.08 40.93
N SER A 331 -6.88 -29.17 41.64
CA SER A 331 -5.91 -29.15 42.76
C SER A 331 -4.58 -28.49 42.37
N ASP A 332 -4.04 -28.81 41.20
CA ASP A 332 -2.78 -28.23 40.70
C ASP A 332 -2.92 -26.74 40.39
N VAL A 333 -4.05 -26.31 39.81
CA VAL A 333 -4.34 -24.89 39.53
C VAL A 333 -4.50 -24.10 40.82
N ILE A 334 -5.25 -24.65 41.79
CA ILE A 334 -5.48 -24.05 43.11
C ILE A 334 -4.16 -23.91 43.85
N GLY A 335 -3.34 -24.96 43.87
CA GLY A 335 -2.00 -24.94 44.46
C GLY A 335 -1.11 -23.86 43.81
N TRP A 336 -1.12 -23.79 42.48
CA TRP A 336 -0.39 -22.76 41.72
C TRP A 336 -0.86 -21.35 42.05
N MET A 337 -2.18 -21.12 42.14
CA MET A 337 -2.78 -19.83 42.52
C MET A 337 -2.42 -19.42 43.95
N ARG A 338 -2.49 -20.35 44.92
CA ARG A 338 -2.11 -20.12 46.32
C ARG A 338 -0.64 -19.74 46.44
N ALA A 339 0.25 -20.51 45.81
CA ALA A 339 1.69 -20.27 45.85
C ALA A 339 2.07 -18.88 45.31
N ARG A 340 1.31 -18.36 44.33
CA ARG A 340 1.55 -17.05 43.70
C ARG A 340 0.68 -15.92 44.23
N LYS A 341 -0.22 -16.19 45.19
CA LYS A 341 -1.21 -15.22 45.70
C LYS A 341 -2.05 -14.57 44.59
N ILE A 342 -2.44 -15.35 43.58
CA ILE A 342 -3.24 -14.89 42.44
C ILE A 342 -4.72 -15.15 42.75
N PRO A 343 -5.57 -14.11 42.85
CA PRO A 343 -6.98 -14.27 43.22
C PRO A 343 -7.86 -14.77 42.06
N LYS A 344 -7.40 -14.62 40.81
CA LYS A 344 -8.11 -15.05 39.61
C LYS A 344 -7.13 -15.43 38.50
N ALA A 345 -7.35 -16.58 37.87
CA ALA A 345 -6.54 -17.11 36.78
C ALA A 345 -7.41 -17.69 35.66
N GLU A 346 -6.82 -17.88 34.50
CA GLU A 346 -7.38 -18.70 33.43
C GLU A 346 -6.61 -20.01 33.34
N ALA A 347 -7.31 -21.12 33.09
CA ALA A 347 -6.71 -22.44 32.98
C ALA A 347 -7.16 -23.15 31.70
N LEU A 348 -6.27 -23.96 31.13
CA LEU A 348 -6.59 -24.88 30.04
C LEU A 348 -7.11 -26.19 30.64
N VAL A 349 -8.32 -26.61 30.26
CA VAL A 349 -8.93 -27.87 30.71
C VAL A 349 -8.85 -28.90 29.60
N LEU A 350 -8.16 -30.01 29.84
CA LEU A 350 -7.99 -31.12 28.90
C LEU A 350 -8.91 -32.27 29.28
N ASP A 351 -9.35 -33.04 28.29
CA ASP A 351 -10.21 -34.22 28.49
C ASP A 351 -9.49 -35.44 29.07
N GLY A 352 -8.16 -35.44 29.07
CA GLY A 352 -7.32 -36.55 29.51
C GLY A 352 -5.92 -36.12 29.98
N PHE A 353 -5.03 -37.10 30.11
CA PHE A 353 -3.63 -36.88 30.47
C PHE A 353 -2.75 -36.76 29.22
N TYR A 354 -1.99 -35.67 29.16
CA TYR A 354 -1.19 -35.29 28.00
C TYR A 354 0.22 -34.88 28.43
N ARG A 355 1.21 -35.11 27.56
CA ARG A 355 2.64 -34.94 27.84
C ARG A 355 3.14 -33.56 27.39
N PRO A 356 4.17 -33.01 28.04
CA PRO A 356 4.90 -31.86 27.51
C PRO A 356 5.37 -32.12 26.07
N GLY A 357 5.23 -31.13 25.20
CA GLY A 357 5.49 -31.19 23.76
C GLY A 357 4.22 -31.30 22.92
N GLU A 358 3.12 -31.79 23.49
CA GLU A 358 1.86 -31.93 22.76
C GLU A 358 1.21 -30.56 22.47
N ARG A 359 0.50 -30.49 21.33
CA ARG A 359 -0.16 -29.28 20.82
C ARG A 359 -1.66 -29.39 20.96
N VAL A 360 -2.28 -28.34 21.46
CA VAL A 360 -3.71 -28.22 21.72
C VAL A 360 -4.24 -27.05 20.91
N TYR A 361 -5.04 -27.33 19.88
CA TYR A 361 -5.54 -26.32 18.94
C TYR A 361 -6.89 -26.76 18.34
N GLY A 362 -7.63 -25.80 17.77
CA GLY A 362 -8.96 -26.05 17.23
C GLY A 362 -8.96 -27.08 16.10
N GLY A 363 -9.78 -28.13 16.21
CA GLY A 363 -9.81 -29.24 15.24
C GLY A 363 -8.66 -30.25 15.38
N GLY A 364 -7.79 -30.09 16.39
CA GLY A 364 -6.73 -31.04 16.71
C GLY A 364 -7.23 -32.30 17.45
N PRO A 365 -6.34 -33.26 17.74
CA PRO A 365 -6.70 -34.55 18.34
C PRO A 365 -7.06 -34.47 19.82
N ILE A 366 -6.64 -33.40 20.51
CA ILE A 366 -6.86 -33.19 21.94
C ILE A 366 -8.13 -32.36 22.12
N ARG A 367 -9.13 -32.87 22.84
CA ARG A 367 -10.30 -32.06 23.20
C ARG A 367 -9.98 -31.21 24.42
N PHE A 368 -10.34 -29.94 24.34
CA PHE A 368 -10.04 -28.98 25.39
C PHE A 368 -11.15 -27.94 25.55
N SER A 369 -11.15 -27.31 26.71
CA SER A 369 -11.92 -26.10 26.98
C SER A 369 -11.08 -25.15 27.84
N TYR A 370 -11.54 -23.92 28.05
CA TYR A 370 -10.91 -23.00 28.98
C TYR A 370 -11.78 -22.84 30.22
N ALA A 371 -11.18 -22.46 31.34
CA ALA A 371 -11.90 -22.11 32.56
C ALA A 371 -11.33 -20.81 33.15
N SER A 372 -12.20 -19.95 33.68
CA SER A 372 -11.79 -18.89 34.58
C SER A 372 -11.95 -19.39 36.01
N VAL A 373 -10.89 -19.32 36.81
CA VAL A 373 -10.85 -19.82 38.19
C VAL A 373 -10.57 -18.64 39.12
N TRP A 374 -11.31 -18.50 40.21
CA TRP A 374 -11.10 -17.44 41.19
C TRP A 374 -11.35 -17.89 42.61
N VAL A 375 -10.78 -17.14 43.56
CA VAL A 375 -10.99 -17.28 44.99
C VAL A 375 -12.18 -16.43 45.41
N ASN A 376 -13.14 -17.02 46.12
CA ASN A 376 -14.26 -16.31 46.75
C ASN A 376 -13.81 -15.61 48.05
N PRO A 377 -14.58 -14.64 48.57
CA PRO A 377 -14.25 -13.97 49.82
C PRO A 377 -14.12 -14.90 51.04
N ASP A 378 -14.80 -16.04 51.02
CA ASP A 378 -14.76 -17.08 52.06
C ASP A 378 -13.55 -18.04 51.93
N GLY A 379 -12.66 -17.82 50.95
CA GLY A 379 -11.47 -18.64 50.70
C GLY A 379 -11.72 -19.90 49.86
N THR A 380 -12.97 -20.16 49.45
CA THR A 380 -13.31 -21.25 48.52
C THR A 380 -12.96 -20.88 47.07
N TYR A 381 -12.86 -21.87 46.19
CA TYR A 381 -12.56 -21.66 44.77
C TYR A 381 -13.79 -21.93 43.93
N LYS A 382 -13.97 -21.16 42.86
CA LYS A 382 -14.99 -21.39 41.84
C LYS A 382 -14.36 -21.31 40.45
N ALA A 383 -14.90 -22.09 39.51
CA ALA A 383 -14.52 -22.01 38.11
C ALA A 383 -15.75 -21.96 37.20
N ASP A 384 -15.68 -21.16 36.15
CA ASP A 384 -16.68 -21.14 35.07
C ASP A 384 -16.02 -21.50 33.73
N ARG A 385 -16.72 -22.30 32.92
CA ARG A 385 -16.24 -22.69 31.59
C ARG A 385 -16.24 -21.47 30.66
N LYS A 386 -15.14 -21.31 29.92
CA LYS A 386 -14.92 -20.28 28.90
C LYS A 386 -14.79 -20.94 27.53
N HIS A 387 -15.47 -20.36 26.54
CA HIS A 387 -15.50 -20.90 25.17
C HIS A 387 -14.28 -20.52 24.32
N SER A 388 -13.47 -19.54 24.75
CA SER A 388 -12.31 -19.08 23.99
C SER A 388 -11.20 -18.55 24.90
N TYR A 389 -9.98 -18.53 24.38
CA TYR A 389 -8.85 -17.83 24.97
C TYR A 389 -8.24 -16.91 23.91
N SER A 390 -8.16 -15.63 24.23
CA SER A 390 -7.68 -14.61 23.29
C SER A 390 -6.43 -13.91 23.81
N ALA A 391 -5.33 -14.64 23.99
CA ALA A 391 -4.03 -13.97 24.03
C ALA A 391 -3.56 -13.74 22.60
N GLN A 392 -3.78 -12.53 22.09
CA GLN A 392 -3.07 -12.09 20.89
C GLN A 392 -1.58 -11.98 21.24
N ILE A 393 -0.74 -12.75 20.56
CA ILE A 393 0.71 -12.65 20.73
C ILE A 393 1.20 -11.54 19.84
N ARG A 394 1.35 -10.34 20.43
CA ARG A 394 1.85 -9.17 19.71
C ARG A 394 3.34 -9.33 19.43
N SER A 395 3.66 -9.43 18.15
CA SER A 395 5.04 -9.49 17.65
C SER A 395 5.28 -8.25 16.79
N SER A 396 6.13 -7.33 17.26
CA SER A 396 6.38 -6.07 16.57
C SER A 396 6.92 -6.30 15.16
N GLY A 397 6.27 -5.70 14.15
CA GLY A 397 6.71 -5.81 12.76
C GLY A 397 6.35 -7.12 12.06
N CYS A 398 5.60 -8.02 12.71
CA CYS A 398 5.07 -9.25 12.10
C CYS A 398 3.55 -9.21 12.03
N SER A 399 2.97 -9.84 11.00
CA SER A 399 1.52 -10.04 10.89
C SER A 399 1.13 -11.41 11.43
N THR A 400 -0.04 -11.50 12.04
CA THR A 400 -0.63 -12.80 12.44
C THR A 400 -1.05 -13.57 11.20
N LEU A 401 -0.78 -14.88 11.16
CA LEU A 401 -1.31 -15.78 10.13
C LEU A 401 -2.62 -16.40 10.61
N THR A 402 -3.75 -15.84 10.15
CA THR A 402 -5.09 -16.35 10.49
C THR A 402 -5.55 -17.49 9.59
N ASP A 403 -5.04 -17.57 8.37
CA ASP A 403 -5.57 -18.45 7.32
C ASP A 403 -4.81 -19.78 7.22
N ALA A 404 -3.85 -20.04 8.12
CA ALA A 404 -3.00 -21.23 8.12
C ALA A 404 -3.62 -22.44 8.85
N GLY A 405 -4.94 -22.45 9.03
CA GLY A 405 -5.69 -23.52 9.68
C GLY A 405 -5.61 -23.50 11.21
N GLY A 406 -6.29 -24.47 11.84
CA GLY A 406 -6.42 -24.54 13.30
C GLY A 406 -5.08 -24.67 14.03
N GLU A 407 -4.07 -25.31 13.43
CA GLU A 407 -2.75 -25.48 14.03
C GLU A 407 -1.97 -24.16 14.17
N ALA A 408 -2.31 -23.13 13.38
CA ALA A 408 -1.60 -21.86 13.36
C ALA A 408 -1.63 -21.10 14.69
N SER A 409 -2.53 -21.46 15.60
CA SER A 409 -2.60 -20.90 16.94
C SER A 409 -3.16 -21.90 17.93
N GLY A 410 -2.64 -21.90 19.16
CA GLY A 410 -3.11 -22.81 20.19
C GLY A 410 -2.27 -22.75 21.45
N MET A 411 -2.22 -23.87 22.15
CA MET A 411 -1.38 -24.09 23.32
C MET A 411 -0.39 -25.21 23.04
N THR A 412 0.84 -25.05 23.51
CA THR A 412 1.78 -26.17 23.62
C THR A 412 1.97 -26.50 25.10
N LEU A 413 1.88 -27.79 25.42
CA LEU A 413 2.13 -28.25 26.79
C LEU A 413 3.63 -28.19 27.05
N ILE A 414 4.00 -27.55 28.15
CA ILE A 414 5.39 -27.39 28.56
C ILE A 414 5.57 -27.85 30.00
N ARG A 415 6.81 -28.19 30.35
CA ARG A 415 7.18 -28.33 31.76
C ARG A 415 7.56 -26.96 32.31
N ALA A 416 6.81 -26.48 33.28
CA ALA A 416 7.09 -25.22 33.98
C ALA A 416 6.47 -25.27 35.38
N ASP A 417 6.99 -24.48 36.31
CA ASP A 417 6.43 -24.34 37.66
C ASP A 417 6.23 -25.66 38.42
N GLY A 418 7.10 -26.65 38.18
CA GLY A 418 7.03 -27.97 38.83
C GLY A 418 5.97 -28.93 38.26
N GLY A 419 5.23 -28.53 37.23
CA GLY A 419 4.17 -29.32 36.62
C GLY A 419 4.06 -29.16 35.10
N VAL A 420 2.93 -29.62 34.55
CA VAL A 420 2.57 -29.40 33.15
C VAL A 420 1.76 -28.11 33.07
N MET A 421 2.24 -27.17 32.25
CA MET A 421 1.59 -25.89 32.00
C MET A 421 1.32 -25.77 30.49
N ALA A 422 0.45 -24.84 30.10
CA ALA A 422 0.16 -24.55 28.71
C ALA A 422 0.74 -23.20 28.33
N ARG A 423 1.52 -23.14 27.25
CA ARG A 423 2.03 -21.89 26.69
C ARG A 423 1.29 -21.57 25.40
N ALA A 424 0.71 -20.38 25.34
CA ALA A 424 0.09 -19.89 24.12
C ALA A 424 1.12 -19.80 23.00
N TYR A 425 0.76 -20.22 21.78
CA TYR A 425 1.56 -20.01 20.59
C TYR A 425 0.70 -19.53 19.42
N GLN A 426 1.34 -18.81 18.50
CA GLN A 426 0.70 -18.24 17.32
C GLN A 426 1.73 -18.11 16.20
N TRP A 427 1.35 -18.50 15.00
CA TRP A 427 2.17 -18.33 13.82
C TRP A 427 2.05 -16.88 13.32
N VAL A 428 3.20 -16.27 13.08
CA VAL A 428 3.34 -14.89 12.61
C VAL A 428 4.24 -14.87 11.38
N ALA A 429 3.88 -14.06 10.38
CA ALA A 429 4.71 -13.78 9.22
C ALA A 429 5.53 -12.52 9.49
N CYS A 430 6.85 -12.66 9.49
CA CYS A 430 7.78 -11.58 9.75
C CYS A 430 8.57 -11.28 8.45
N PRO A 431 8.54 -10.03 7.96
CA PRO A 431 9.39 -9.60 6.85
C PRO A 431 10.86 -9.84 7.15
N VAL A 432 11.57 -10.42 6.20
CA VAL A 432 13.03 -10.55 6.20
C VAL A 432 13.60 -9.33 5.46
N ARG A 433 14.59 -8.69 6.06
CA ARG A 433 15.26 -7.50 5.50
C ARG A 433 16.53 -7.87 4.77
#